data_AF-A0A2T0RB10-F1
#
_entry.id   AF-A0A2T0RB10-F1
#
_cell.length_a   1.000
_cell.length_b   1.000
_cell.length_c   1.000
_cell.angle_alpha   90.00
_cell.angle_beta   90.00
_cell.angle_gamma   90.00
#
_symmetry.space_group_name_H-M   'P 1'
#
loop_
_entity.id
_entity.type
_entity.pdbx_description
1 polymer ?
#
loop_
_entity_poly.entity_id
_entity_poly.type
_entity_poly.pdbx_seq_one_letter_code
_entity_poly.pdbx_strand_id
1 'polypeptide(L)'
;MDPEDLLSLFDGERYSTGPRTEPGFPPRALWEIGYESHVMWFIELVDDAQPGSTNGALWTWGFSDPEYRLTHLSLIDYVEQLAEAYEQDRVDRRIRGWDGQPTCDIDQKAWVERADAALDQADEEVLQGRKRRVDASGEYWPDQWLISQGIDPDARAIRGADVTIAQLRAWREEGRIAAGTVHARVRAGKYSPGVEVLTLDDGTGSLRVLCTTEVMPFPLIHRARAEFEVTLLPWAAEIAAGEFVGREAPLEEAWASAVRPLPG
;
A
#
# COMPACT_ATOMS: atom_id res chain seq x y z
N MET A 1 -10.98 6.18 35.85
CA MET A 1 -11.20 6.38 34.41
C MET A 1 -12.35 5.47 34.08
N ASP A 2 -13.47 6.03 33.64
CA ASP A 2 -14.65 5.26 33.29
C ASP A 2 -14.36 4.50 31.99
N PRO A 3 -14.73 3.22 31.82
CA PRO A 3 -14.64 2.54 30.53
C PRO A 3 -15.28 3.31 29.37
N GLU A 4 -16.30 4.13 29.64
CA GLU A 4 -16.90 5.02 28.63
C GLU A 4 -15.96 6.17 28.19
N ASP A 5 -15.01 6.59 29.04
CA ASP A 5 -14.03 7.63 28.70
C ASP A 5 -13.01 7.11 27.67
N LEU A 6 -12.65 5.82 27.71
CA LEU A 6 -11.71 5.21 26.76
C LEU A 6 -12.31 5.10 25.35
N LEU A 7 -13.63 4.89 25.24
CA LEU A 7 -14.32 4.82 23.95
C LEU A 7 -14.49 6.21 23.29
N SER A 8 -14.54 7.28 24.10
CA SER A 8 -14.65 8.66 23.60
C SER A 8 -13.39 9.17 22.86
N LEU A 9 -12.23 8.55 23.09
CA LEU A 9 -11.00 8.83 22.36
C LEU A 9 -11.04 8.33 20.91
N PHE A 10 -12.00 7.46 20.57
CA PHE A 10 -12.15 6.83 19.25
C PHE A 10 -13.40 7.30 18.51
N ASP A 11 -14.04 8.40 18.93
CA ASP A 11 -15.27 8.90 18.28
C ASP A 11 -14.97 9.46 16.88
N GLY A 12 -15.03 8.55 15.90
CA GLY A 12 -14.50 8.63 14.54
C GLY A 12 -15.31 9.46 13.56
N GLU A 13 -16.09 10.46 13.99
CA GLU A 13 -16.94 11.23 13.08
C GLU A 13 -16.19 12.28 12.22
N ARG A 14 -14.85 12.38 12.31
CA ARG A 14 -14.08 13.38 11.53
C ARG A 14 -13.19 12.84 10.42
N TYR A 15 -13.12 11.53 10.21
CA TYR A 15 -12.25 10.94 9.18
C TYR A 15 -13.07 10.13 8.17
N SER A 16 -13.46 10.81 7.08
CA SER A 16 -13.76 10.27 5.74
C SER A 16 -14.01 8.75 5.64
N THR A 17 -15.28 8.32 5.68
CA THR A 17 -15.75 6.93 5.51
C THR A 17 -15.72 6.41 4.06
N GLY A 18 -14.80 6.91 3.23
CA GLY A 18 -14.65 6.47 1.83
C GLY A 18 -13.20 6.17 1.51
N PRO A 19 -12.91 5.10 0.73
CA PRO A 19 -11.55 4.82 0.27
C PRO A 19 -11.10 5.99 -0.61
N ARG A 20 -10.22 6.83 -0.08
CA ARG A 20 -9.37 7.69 -0.90
C ARG A 20 -8.37 6.76 -1.62
N THR A 21 -7.73 7.21 -2.69
CA THR A 21 -6.92 6.32 -3.54
C THR A 21 -5.71 7.04 -4.15
N GLU A 22 -4.96 7.72 -3.30
CA GLU A 22 -3.58 8.16 -3.58
C GLU A 22 -2.56 7.01 -3.36
N PRO A 23 -1.34 7.05 -3.94
CA PRO A 23 -0.33 6.03 -3.67
C PRO A 23 0.01 5.95 -2.17
N GLY A 24 -0.10 4.76 -1.57
CA GLY A 24 0.15 4.53 -0.14
C GLY A 24 -1.03 4.03 0.69
N PHE A 25 -2.06 3.42 0.09
CA PHE A 25 -3.15 2.85 0.90
C PHE A 25 -2.66 1.67 1.74
N PRO A 26 -3.01 1.63 3.03
CA PRO A 26 -2.79 0.46 3.84
C PRO A 26 -3.42 -0.77 3.17
N PRO A 27 -2.78 -1.95 3.27
CA PRO A 27 -3.44 -3.21 2.94
C PRO A 27 -4.79 -3.29 3.65
N ARG A 28 -5.80 -3.95 3.07
CA ARG A 28 -7.10 -4.17 3.73
C ARG A 28 -6.95 -4.91 5.07
N ALA A 29 -5.90 -5.71 5.20
CA ALA A 29 -5.51 -6.31 6.47
C ALA A 29 -5.11 -5.30 7.54
N LEU A 30 -4.76 -4.05 7.22
CA LEU A 30 -4.39 -3.03 8.19
C LEU A 30 -5.55 -2.04 8.37
N TRP A 31 -6.26 -2.18 9.48
CA TRP A 31 -7.35 -1.28 9.83
C TRP A 31 -6.84 -0.11 10.67
N GLU A 32 -7.13 1.13 10.27
CA GLU A 32 -6.69 2.33 10.97
C GLU A 32 -7.40 2.46 12.33
N ILE A 33 -6.62 2.59 13.41
CA ILE A 33 -7.12 2.74 14.79
C ILE A 33 -6.73 4.08 15.42
N GLY A 34 -5.87 4.86 14.77
CA GLY A 34 -5.46 6.14 15.31
C GLY A 34 -4.47 6.89 14.42
N TYR A 35 -4.31 8.16 14.73
CA TYR A 35 -3.38 9.07 14.07
C TYR A 35 -2.69 9.94 15.10
N GLU A 36 -1.35 10.00 15.05
CA GLU A 36 -0.53 10.83 15.93
C GLU A 36 0.60 11.47 15.13
N SER A 37 0.64 12.80 15.05
CA SER A 37 1.78 13.56 14.52
C SER A 37 2.35 13.04 13.18
N HIS A 38 1.49 12.85 12.17
CA HIS A 38 1.83 12.31 10.84
C HIS A 38 2.19 10.82 10.80
N VAL A 39 1.87 10.08 11.87
CA VAL A 39 1.97 8.62 11.95
C VAL A 39 0.57 8.04 12.08
N MET A 40 0.23 7.13 11.18
CA MET A 40 -1.00 6.33 11.24
C MET A 40 -0.72 5.05 12.01
N TRP A 41 -1.67 4.67 12.86
CA TRP A 41 -1.65 3.43 13.64
C TRP A 41 -2.68 2.47 13.07
N PHE A 42 -2.28 1.22 12.92
CA PHE A 42 -3.12 0.16 12.39
C PHE A 42 -3.14 -1.05 13.31
N ILE A 43 -4.26 -1.76 13.25
CA ILE A 43 -4.38 -3.12 13.74
C ILE A 43 -4.46 -4.07 12.55
N GLU A 44 -3.68 -5.15 12.58
CA GLU A 44 -3.72 -6.21 11.58
C GLU A 44 -4.93 -7.12 11.81
N LEU A 45 -5.83 -7.17 10.84
CA LEU A 45 -7.03 -8.00 10.76
C LEU A 45 -6.89 -8.94 9.55
N VAL A 46 -6.41 -10.14 9.82
CA VAL A 46 -6.28 -11.26 8.89
C VAL A 46 -7.33 -12.33 9.22
N ASP A 47 -7.62 -13.22 8.26
CA ASP A 47 -8.59 -14.29 8.51
C ASP A 47 -8.01 -15.32 9.49
N ASP A 48 -8.72 -15.61 10.59
CA ASP A 48 -8.38 -16.64 11.58
C ASP A 48 -8.35 -18.05 10.97
N ALA A 49 -8.97 -18.23 9.79
CA ALA A 49 -8.93 -19.50 9.06
C ALA A 49 -7.54 -19.83 8.49
N GLN A 50 -6.59 -18.88 8.47
CA GLN A 50 -5.23 -19.13 8.04
C GLN A 50 -4.40 -19.74 9.19
N PRO A 51 -3.84 -20.96 9.02
CA PRO A 51 -3.01 -21.58 10.04
C PRO A 51 -1.81 -20.70 10.38
N GLY A 52 -1.67 -20.32 11.65
CA GLY A 52 -0.58 -19.46 12.10
C GLY A 52 -0.78 -17.98 11.74
N SER A 53 -2.04 -17.51 11.64
CA SER A 53 -2.34 -16.09 11.70
C SER A 53 -2.62 -15.68 13.16
N THR A 54 -2.07 -14.55 13.58
CA THR A 54 -2.40 -13.93 14.88
C THR A 54 -2.99 -12.56 14.59
N ASN A 55 -4.27 -12.41 14.87
CA ASN A 55 -4.93 -11.14 14.73
C ASN A 55 -4.49 -10.14 15.79
N GLY A 56 -4.54 -8.86 15.44
CA GLY A 56 -4.40 -7.78 16.40
C GLY A 56 -3.01 -7.17 16.52
N ALA A 57 -2.02 -7.58 15.73
CA ALA A 57 -0.71 -6.95 15.71
C ALA A 57 -0.80 -5.47 15.34
N LEU A 58 -0.04 -4.61 16.01
CA LEU A 58 -0.09 -3.17 15.78
C LEU A 58 1.04 -2.70 14.89
N TRP A 59 0.67 -1.92 13.87
CA TRP A 59 1.59 -1.38 12.89
C TRP A 59 1.52 0.15 12.88
N THR A 60 2.63 0.78 12.52
CA THR A 60 2.69 2.23 12.30
C THR A 60 3.22 2.54 10.91
N TRP A 61 2.77 3.65 10.33
CA TRP A 61 3.31 4.20 9.08
C TRP A 61 3.30 5.72 9.12
N GLY A 62 4.46 6.33 8.91
CA GLY A 62 4.59 7.78 8.79
C GLY A 62 4.52 8.23 7.33
N PHE A 63 3.99 9.44 7.07
CA PHE A 63 3.99 10.02 5.71
C PHE A 63 5.39 10.15 5.07
N SER A 64 6.44 10.24 5.90
CA SER A 64 7.83 10.27 5.46
C SER A 64 8.53 8.91 5.49
N ASP A 65 7.84 7.87 5.97
CA ASP A 65 8.40 6.53 6.11
C ASP A 65 8.04 5.66 4.89
N PRO A 66 9.02 4.99 4.27
CA PRO A 66 8.75 4.06 3.18
C PRO A 66 8.24 2.70 3.66
N GLU A 67 8.12 2.47 4.97
CA GLU A 67 7.84 1.15 5.56
C GLU A 67 6.75 1.23 6.63
N TYR A 68 5.87 0.24 6.66
CA TYR A 68 5.09 -0.14 7.83
C TYR A 68 6.01 -0.77 8.88
N ARG A 69 5.86 -0.36 10.15
CA ARG A 69 6.66 -0.87 11.27
C ARG A 69 5.76 -1.55 12.29
N LEU A 70 6.05 -2.81 12.59
CA LEU A 70 5.43 -3.55 13.68
C LEU A 70 5.87 -2.93 15.01
N THR A 71 4.91 -2.49 15.83
CA THR A 71 5.21 -1.86 17.14
C THR A 71 4.84 -2.78 18.30
N HIS A 72 3.75 -3.56 18.18
CA HIS A 72 3.30 -4.48 19.23
C HIS A 72 2.77 -5.76 18.59
N LEU A 73 2.94 -6.91 19.25
CA LEU A 73 2.49 -8.21 18.73
C LEU A 73 0.97 -8.34 18.79
N SER A 74 0.32 -7.59 19.68
CA SER A 74 -1.12 -7.54 19.81
C SER A 74 -1.61 -6.20 20.38
N LEU A 75 -2.90 -5.92 20.25
CA LEU A 75 -3.55 -4.82 20.97
C LEU A 75 -3.51 -5.03 22.50
N ILE A 76 -3.49 -6.29 22.97
CA ILE A 76 -3.37 -6.61 24.39
C ILE A 76 -2.02 -6.14 24.90
N ASP A 77 -0.92 -6.47 24.21
CA ASP A 77 0.44 -6.05 24.56
C ASP A 77 0.55 -4.53 24.68
N TYR A 78 -0.08 -3.80 23.76
CA TYR A 78 -0.14 -2.34 23.80
C TYR A 78 -0.87 -1.83 25.04
N VAL A 79 -2.03 -2.41 25.36
CA VAL A 79 -2.81 -2.02 26.55
C VAL A 79 -2.08 -2.38 27.84
N GLU A 80 -1.43 -3.54 27.90
CA GLU A 80 -0.60 -3.95 29.04
C GLU A 80 0.58 -3.01 29.23
N GLN A 81 1.29 -2.64 28.15
CA GLN A 81 2.37 -1.67 28.21
C GLN A 81 1.90 -0.28 28.66
N LEU A 82 0.70 0.15 28.23
CA LEU A 82 0.08 1.38 28.70
C LEU A 82 -0.23 1.31 30.20
N ALA A 83 -0.79 0.20 30.67
CA ALA A 83 -1.05 -0.02 32.09
C ALA A 83 0.26 0.00 32.91
N GLU A 84 1.30 -0.71 32.46
CA GLU A 84 2.64 -0.70 33.07
C GLU A 84 3.19 0.74 33.19
N ALA A 85 3.06 1.55 32.13
CA ALA A 85 3.51 2.94 32.14
C ALA A 85 2.75 3.80 33.17
N TYR A 86 1.45 3.59 33.32
CA TYR A 86 0.64 4.27 34.35
C TYR A 86 1.03 3.84 35.76
N GLU A 87 1.22 2.54 36.01
CA GLU A 87 1.60 2.01 37.32
C GLU A 87 2.98 2.49 37.77
N GLN A 88 3.88 2.76 36.82
CA GLN A 88 5.24 3.23 37.06
C GLN A 88 5.37 4.76 37.11
N ASP A 89 4.24 5.49 37.10
CA ASP A 89 4.20 6.96 37.07
C ASP A 89 5.00 7.58 35.90
N ARG A 90 5.01 6.87 34.74
CA ARG A 90 5.70 7.29 33.51
C ARG A 90 4.82 8.05 32.53
N VAL A 91 3.62 8.46 32.99
CA VAL A 91 2.67 9.24 32.21
C VAL A 91 2.58 10.64 32.84
N ASP A 92 3.20 11.62 32.19
CA ASP A 92 3.13 13.02 32.61
C ASP A 92 1.79 13.60 32.17
N ARG A 93 0.93 13.89 33.15
CA ARG A 93 -0.39 14.49 32.92
C ARG A 93 -0.25 15.99 32.90
N ARG A 94 -0.19 16.59 31.71
CA ARG A 94 -0.08 18.04 31.53
C ARG A 94 -1.40 18.64 31.07
N ILE A 95 -1.88 19.66 31.78
CA ILE A 95 -3.00 20.49 31.31
C ILE A 95 -2.44 21.64 30.45
N ARG A 96 -1.69 21.33 29.39
CA ARG A 96 -1.24 22.34 28.40
C ARG A 96 -1.00 21.73 27.02
N GLY A 97 -2.02 21.09 26.45
CA GLY A 97 -2.11 21.00 25.00
C GLY A 97 -2.06 22.38 24.36
N TRP A 98 -1.68 22.45 23.08
CA TRP A 98 -1.65 23.70 22.30
C TRP A 98 -3.03 24.39 22.19
N ASP A 99 -4.11 23.63 22.43
CA ASP A 99 -5.50 24.03 22.45
C ASP A 99 -6.08 24.17 23.89
N GLY A 100 -5.24 24.03 24.91
CA GLY A 100 -5.65 24.04 26.32
C GLY A 100 -6.33 22.76 26.80
N GLN A 101 -6.40 21.71 25.97
CA GLN A 101 -6.91 20.41 26.40
C GLN A 101 -5.88 19.68 27.28
N PRO A 102 -6.33 18.80 28.19
CA PRO A 102 -5.45 17.88 28.89
C PRO A 102 -4.71 17.00 27.88
N THR A 103 -3.38 16.95 27.98
CA THR A 103 -2.55 16.01 27.24
C THR A 103 -1.88 15.05 28.21
N CYS A 104 -1.70 13.81 27.79
CA CYS A 104 -0.89 12.83 28.50
C CYS A 104 0.36 12.58 27.65
N ASP A 105 1.53 12.88 28.21
CA ASP A 105 2.79 12.57 27.59
C ASP A 105 3.34 11.30 28.23
N ILE A 106 3.59 10.27 27.43
CA ILE A 106 4.32 9.07 27.87
C ILE A 106 5.81 9.33 27.64
N ASP A 107 6.68 8.79 28.50
CA ASP A 107 8.12 8.71 28.19
C ASP A 107 8.33 7.88 26.91
N GLN A 108 8.36 8.57 25.77
CA GLN A 108 8.44 8.00 24.43
C GLN A 108 9.68 7.11 24.25
N LYS A 109 10.79 7.44 24.92
CA LYS A 109 12.02 6.64 24.83
C LYS A 109 11.82 5.31 25.54
N ALA A 110 11.39 5.34 26.80
CA ALA A 110 11.15 4.12 27.57
C ALA A 110 10.02 3.27 26.94
N TRP A 111 9.03 3.92 26.32
CA TRP A 111 7.96 3.28 25.58
C TRP A 111 8.48 2.48 24.38
N VAL A 112 9.25 3.12 23.49
CA VAL A 112 9.81 2.45 22.31
C VAL A 112 10.79 1.34 22.71
N GLU A 113 11.67 1.59 23.70
CA GLU A 113 12.63 0.59 24.18
C GLU A 113 11.93 -0.66 24.75
N ARG A 114 10.82 -0.49 25.46
CA ARG A 114 10.02 -1.61 26.01
C ARG A 114 9.35 -2.44 24.92
N ALA A 115 8.78 -1.77 23.91
CA ALA A 115 8.12 -2.42 22.78
C ALA A 115 9.13 -3.19 21.91
N ASP A 116 10.25 -2.55 21.56
CA ASP A 116 11.33 -3.18 20.80
C ASP A 116 11.90 -4.40 21.54
N ALA A 117 12.11 -4.30 22.86
CA ALA A 117 12.58 -5.42 23.67
C ALA A 117 11.59 -6.60 23.69
N ALA A 118 10.28 -6.35 23.67
CA ALA A 118 9.27 -7.40 23.55
C ALA A 118 9.35 -8.09 22.19
N LEU A 119 9.46 -7.31 21.11
CA LEU A 119 9.64 -7.83 19.76
C LEU A 119 10.96 -8.60 19.58
N ASP A 120 12.01 -8.22 20.30
CA ASP A 120 13.32 -8.91 20.34
C ASP A 120 13.26 -10.27 21.06
N GLN A 121 12.36 -10.40 22.03
CA GLN A 121 12.20 -11.62 22.81
C GLN A 121 11.15 -12.58 22.22
N ALA A 122 10.27 -12.09 21.35
CA ALA A 122 9.29 -12.90 20.64
C ALA A 122 10.01 -13.95 19.79
N ASP A 123 9.63 -15.22 19.97
CA ASP A 123 10.14 -16.30 19.13
C ASP A 123 9.48 -16.31 17.74
N GLU A 124 9.98 -17.17 16.86
CA GLU A 124 9.46 -17.32 15.50
C GLU A 124 8.01 -17.81 15.47
N GLU A 125 7.57 -18.55 16.50
CA GLU A 125 6.19 -19.04 16.62
C GLU A 125 5.22 -17.90 16.93
N VAL A 126 5.61 -16.95 17.78
CA VAL A 126 4.83 -15.75 18.07
C VAL A 126 4.86 -14.76 16.90
N LEU A 127 6.02 -14.58 16.28
CA LEU A 127 6.15 -13.69 15.13
C LEU A 127 5.47 -14.24 13.87
N GLN A 128 5.36 -15.57 13.73
CA GLN A 128 4.73 -16.25 12.60
C GLN A 128 5.33 -15.80 11.26
N GLY A 129 6.65 -15.62 11.22
CA GLY A 129 7.36 -15.13 10.05
C GLY A 129 7.14 -13.66 9.71
N ARG A 130 6.43 -12.88 10.55
CA ARG A 130 6.29 -11.44 10.35
C ARG A 130 7.64 -10.75 10.35
N LYS A 131 7.84 -9.91 9.34
CA LYS A 131 8.93 -8.95 9.32
C LYS A 131 8.54 -7.77 10.19
N ARG A 132 9.48 -7.22 10.96
CA ARG A 132 9.23 -5.98 11.73
C ARG A 132 8.99 -4.76 10.86
N ARG A 133 9.46 -4.82 9.61
CA ARG A 133 9.35 -3.76 8.63
C ARG A 133 8.87 -4.34 7.31
N VAL A 134 7.86 -3.72 6.75
CA VAL A 134 7.30 -4.08 5.45
C VAL A 134 7.23 -2.81 4.63
N ASP A 135 7.83 -2.81 3.44
CA ASP A 135 7.76 -1.67 2.54
C ASP A 135 6.31 -1.30 2.22
N ALA A 136 6.02 -0.01 2.10
CA ALA A 136 4.70 0.49 1.77
C ALA A 136 4.27 0.10 0.34
N SER A 137 5.23 -0.23 -0.52
CA SER A 137 5.00 -0.81 -1.85
C SER A 137 4.40 -2.20 -1.75
N GLY A 138 3.25 -2.39 -2.40
CA GLY A 138 2.50 -3.66 -2.41
C GLY A 138 3.28 -4.86 -2.93
N GLU A 139 4.37 -4.62 -3.67
CA GLU A 139 5.25 -5.68 -4.16
C GLU A 139 5.94 -6.47 -3.04
N TYR A 140 6.15 -5.86 -1.87
CA TYR A 140 6.86 -6.47 -0.73
C TYR A 140 5.94 -6.89 0.41
N TRP A 141 4.62 -6.71 0.27
CA TRP A 141 3.66 -7.08 1.30
C TRP A 141 3.70 -8.58 1.62
N PRO A 142 3.53 -8.99 2.88
CA PRO A 142 3.29 -10.39 3.23
C PRO A 142 2.10 -10.98 2.47
N ASP A 143 2.10 -12.29 2.25
CA ASP A 143 1.06 -12.98 1.46
C ASP A 143 -0.33 -12.79 2.06
N GLN A 144 -0.46 -12.78 3.39
CA GLN A 144 -1.74 -12.54 4.06
C GLN A 144 -2.31 -11.15 3.77
N TRP A 145 -1.46 -10.14 3.58
CA TRP A 145 -1.91 -8.79 3.18
C TRP A 145 -2.39 -8.78 1.74
N LEU A 146 -1.74 -9.53 0.84
CA LEU A 146 -2.21 -9.70 -0.53
C LEU A 146 -3.55 -10.42 -0.59
N ILE A 147 -3.70 -11.51 0.16
CA ILE A 147 -4.93 -12.29 0.19
C ILE A 147 -6.10 -11.43 0.70
N SER A 148 -5.87 -10.54 1.68
CA SER A 148 -6.88 -9.59 2.15
C SER A 148 -7.39 -8.61 1.07
N GLN A 149 -6.59 -8.41 0.03
CA GLN A 149 -6.94 -7.60 -1.15
C GLN A 149 -7.57 -8.42 -2.28
N GLY A 150 -7.73 -9.74 -2.09
CA GLY A 150 -8.15 -10.66 -3.16
C GLY A 150 -7.05 -10.93 -4.18
N ILE A 151 -5.78 -10.67 -3.83
CA ILE A 151 -4.62 -10.88 -4.69
C ILE A 151 -4.03 -12.25 -4.38
N ASP A 152 -3.89 -13.08 -5.40
CA ASP A 152 -3.13 -14.33 -5.33
C ASP A 152 -1.63 -14.02 -5.12
N PRO A 153 -0.98 -14.49 -4.05
CA PRO A 153 0.47 -14.30 -3.86
C PRO A 153 1.31 -14.75 -5.05
N ASP A 154 0.89 -15.81 -5.75
CA ASP A 154 1.58 -16.34 -6.93
C ASP A 154 1.48 -15.39 -8.14
N ALA A 155 0.60 -14.38 -8.10
CA ALA A 155 0.50 -13.35 -9.14
C ALA A 155 1.79 -12.50 -9.26
N ARG A 156 2.67 -12.54 -8.26
CA ARG A 156 4.01 -11.92 -8.29
C ARG A 156 4.99 -12.63 -9.22
N ALA A 157 4.72 -13.89 -9.58
CA ALA A 157 5.63 -14.67 -10.41
C ALA A 157 5.83 -14.02 -11.78
N ILE A 158 7.05 -13.57 -12.06
CA ILE A 158 7.45 -12.95 -13.32
C ILE A 158 7.44 -14.00 -14.42
N ARG A 159 6.81 -13.68 -15.56
CA ARG A 159 6.75 -14.58 -16.72
C ARG A 159 7.91 -14.36 -17.69
N GLY A 160 8.50 -13.17 -17.67
CA GLY A 160 9.54 -12.71 -18.59
C GLY A 160 8.96 -11.88 -19.73
N ALA A 161 9.71 -10.87 -20.18
CA ALA A 161 9.36 -10.11 -21.37
C ALA A 161 9.56 -10.98 -22.63
N ASP A 162 8.57 -10.98 -23.51
CA ASP A 162 8.64 -11.61 -24.83
C ASP A 162 8.74 -10.58 -25.97
N VAL A 163 8.48 -9.31 -25.67
CA VAL A 163 8.53 -8.19 -26.61
C VAL A 163 9.08 -6.92 -25.98
N THR A 164 9.50 -5.99 -26.84
CA THR A 164 9.87 -4.61 -26.51
C THR A 164 8.80 -3.64 -26.99
N ILE A 165 8.77 -2.43 -26.41
CA ILE A 165 7.87 -1.35 -26.83
C ILE A 165 8.11 -0.98 -28.30
N ALA A 166 9.36 -0.97 -28.76
CA ALA A 166 9.67 -0.74 -30.17
C ALA A 166 9.09 -1.82 -31.10
N GLN A 167 9.15 -3.10 -30.70
CA GLN A 167 8.54 -4.20 -31.47
C GLN A 167 7.02 -4.09 -31.53
N LEU A 168 6.37 -3.78 -30.41
CA LEU A 168 4.92 -3.55 -30.37
C LEU A 168 4.51 -2.44 -31.35
N ARG A 169 5.24 -1.32 -31.36
CA ARG A 169 5.01 -0.22 -32.32
C ARG A 169 5.18 -0.67 -33.77
N ALA A 170 6.27 -1.39 -34.09
CA ALA A 170 6.50 -1.90 -35.43
C ALA A 170 5.39 -2.85 -35.90
N TRP A 171 4.94 -3.78 -35.05
CA TRP A 171 3.83 -4.68 -35.38
C TRP A 171 2.53 -3.93 -35.65
N ARG A 172 2.28 -2.87 -34.90
CA ARG A 172 1.12 -2.00 -35.12
C ARG A 172 1.21 -1.27 -36.46
N GLU A 173 2.37 -0.74 -36.83
CA GLU A 173 2.62 -0.08 -38.12
C GLU A 173 2.44 -1.06 -39.30
N GLU A 174 2.80 -2.32 -39.11
CA GLU A 174 2.55 -3.43 -40.04
C GLU A 174 1.07 -3.85 -40.12
N GLY A 175 0.19 -3.25 -39.31
CA GLY A 175 -1.24 -3.60 -39.23
C GLY A 175 -1.51 -4.94 -38.55
N ARG A 176 -0.56 -5.45 -37.76
CA ARG A 176 -0.69 -6.70 -36.99
C ARG A 176 -1.23 -6.41 -35.60
N ILE A 177 -1.77 -7.44 -34.95
CA ILE A 177 -2.08 -7.39 -33.52
C ILE A 177 -0.76 -7.19 -32.78
N ALA A 178 -0.63 -6.07 -32.08
CA ALA A 178 0.54 -5.73 -31.31
C ALA A 178 0.26 -5.96 -29.82
N ALA A 179 0.49 -7.20 -29.38
CA ALA A 179 0.30 -7.61 -28.01
C ALA A 179 1.51 -8.44 -27.52
N GLY A 180 1.80 -8.34 -26.24
CA GLY A 180 2.87 -9.12 -25.60
C GLY A 180 3.18 -8.62 -24.21
N THR A 181 4.18 -9.24 -23.60
CA THR A 181 4.67 -8.96 -22.25
C THR A 181 5.93 -8.09 -22.34
N VAL A 182 5.89 -6.91 -21.73
CA VAL A 182 7.04 -5.97 -21.67
C VAL A 182 7.56 -5.85 -20.23
N HIS A 183 8.88 -5.73 -20.07
CA HIS A 183 9.50 -5.30 -18.82
C HIS A 183 9.85 -3.82 -18.94
N ALA A 184 9.18 -2.97 -18.16
CA ALA A 184 9.32 -1.53 -18.31
C ALA A 184 9.42 -0.82 -16.95
N ARG A 185 9.95 0.40 -16.98
CA ARG A 185 9.98 1.32 -15.84
C ARG A 185 8.84 2.33 -15.96
N VAL A 186 8.14 2.58 -14.86
CA VAL A 186 7.13 3.64 -14.77
C VAL A 186 7.81 5.01 -14.71
N ARG A 187 7.67 5.79 -15.78
CA ARG A 187 8.22 7.16 -15.91
C ARG A 187 7.30 8.21 -15.32
N ALA A 188 6.00 8.04 -15.51
CA ALA A 188 4.98 8.94 -15.00
C ALA A 188 3.68 8.16 -14.81
N GLY A 189 2.82 8.62 -13.91
CA GLY A 189 1.49 8.07 -13.70
C GLY A 189 0.50 9.20 -13.50
N LYS A 190 -0.69 9.06 -14.07
CA LYS A 190 -1.85 9.88 -13.72
C LYS A 190 -2.89 8.96 -13.10
N TYR A 191 -3.25 9.27 -11.87
CA TYR A 191 -4.29 8.55 -11.15
C TYR A 191 -5.67 9.11 -11.47
N SER A 192 -6.64 8.21 -11.67
CA SER A 192 -8.07 8.48 -11.64
C SER A 192 -8.75 7.35 -10.85
N PRO A 193 -9.86 7.61 -10.14
CA PRO A 193 -10.59 6.54 -9.46
C PRO A 193 -10.87 5.35 -10.39
N GLY A 194 -10.38 4.17 -10.03
CA GLY A 194 -10.55 2.91 -10.76
C GLY A 194 -9.61 2.69 -11.96
N VAL A 195 -8.85 3.72 -12.39
CA VAL A 195 -8.02 3.65 -13.59
C VAL A 195 -6.76 4.51 -13.45
N GLU A 196 -5.60 3.91 -13.69
CA GLU A 196 -4.32 4.60 -13.79
C GLU A 196 -3.83 4.65 -15.24
N VAL A 197 -3.31 5.81 -15.64
CA VAL A 197 -2.60 5.96 -16.91
C VAL A 197 -1.11 6.06 -16.62
N LEU A 198 -0.37 5.01 -16.94
CA LEU A 198 1.07 4.92 -16.71
C LEU A 198 1.83 5.20 -18.00
N THR A 199 2.92 5.95 -17.92
CA THR A 199 3.91 6.06 -19.00
C THR A 199 5.05 5.10 -18.69
N LEU A 200 5.22 4.11 -19.55
CA LEU A 200 6.21 3.06 -19.44
C LEU A 200 7.39 3.36 -20.36
N ASP A 201 8.58 2.92 -19.96
CA ASP A 201 9.82 2.99 -20.75
C ASP A 201 10.67 1.74 -20.50
N ASP A 202 10.96 1.00 -21.57
CA ASP A 202 11.79 -0.22 -21.54
C ASP A 202 13.20 0.00 -22.13
N GLY A 203 13.57 1.25 -22.43
CA GLY A 203 14.82 1.63 -23.08
C GLY A 203 14.78 1.59 -24.62
N THR A 204 13.75 0.99 -25.22
CA THR A 204 13.53 0.95 -26.67
C THR A 204 12.47 1.96 -27.13
N GLY A 205 11.64 2.43 -26.22
CA GLY A 205 10.65 3.47 -26.47
C GLY A 205 9.79 3.76 -25.24
N SER A 206 8.79 4.62 -25.40
CA SER A 206 7.78 4.87 -24.37
C SER A 206 6.38 4.48 -24.82
N LEU A 207 5.55 4.06 -23.88
CA LEU A 207 4.16 3.68 -24.12
C LEU A 207 3.27 4.21 -23.00
N ARG A 208 2.09 4.76 -23.32
CA ARG A 208 1.06 5.03 -22.32
C ARG A 208 0.16 3.82 -22.19
N VAL A 209 -0.02 3.35 -20.98
CA VAL A 209 -0.79 2.16 -20.67
C VAL A 209 -1.89 2.52 -19.69
N LEU A 210 -3.12 2.24 -20.10
CA LEU A 210 -4.28 2.28 -19.24
C LEU A 210 -4.31 0.99 -18.40
N CYS A 211 -4.29 1.15 -17.08
CA CYS A 211 -4.31 0.07 -16.11
C CYS A 211 -5.54 0.25 -15.23
N THR A 212 -6.50 -0.67 -15.25
CA THR A 212 -7.58 -0.66 -14.26
C THR A 212 -7.05 -1.15 -12.91
N THR A 213 -7.71 -0.78 -11.82
CA THR A 213 -7.36 -1.29 -10.48
C THR A 213 -7.47 -2.81 -10.38
N GLU A 214 -8.28 -3.46 -11.23
CA GLU A 214 -8.38 -4.92 -11.30
C GLU A 214 -7.13 -5.57 -11.90
N VAL A 215 -6.52 -4.92 -12.90
CA VAL A 215 -5.33 -5.39 -13.62
C VAL A 215 -4.04 -5.02 -12.90
N MET A 216 -4.09 -3.96 -12.11
CA MET A 216 -2.98 -3.45 -11.33
C MET A 216 -3.27 -3.59 -9.83
N PRO A 217 -3.10 -4.81 -9.29
CA PRO A 217 -3.40 -5.10 -7.90
C PRO A 217 -2.46 -4.39 -6.91
N PHE A 218 -1.33 -3.86 -7.39
CA PHE A 218 -0.35 -3.13 -6.60
C PHE A 218 -0.24 -1.69 -7.12
N PRO A 219 -0.30 -0.66 -6.27
CA PRO A 219 -0.02 0.70 -6.71
C PRO A 219 1.42 0.78 -7.24
N LEU A 220 1.60 1.18 -8.50
CA LEU A 220 2.92 1.36 -9.09
C LEU A 220 3.38 2.80 -8.91
N ILE A 221 4.40 3.00 -8.07
CA ILE A 221 5.01 4.32 -7.86
C ILE A 221 5.96 4.71 -8.99
N HIS A 222 6.28 6.01 -9.08
CA HIS A 222 7.27 6.49 -10.03
C HIS A 222 8.60 5.75 -9.88
N ARG A 223 9.18 5.31 -11.01
CA ARG A 223 10.44 4.55 -11.15
C ARG A 223 10.34 3.07 -10.79
N ALA A 224 9.19 2.59 -10.33
CA ALA A 224 8.95 1.17 -10.19
C ALA A 224 9.20 0.45 -11.52
N ARG A 225 9.74 -0.77 -11.43
CA ARG A 225 9.91 -1.67 -12.57
C ARG A 225 8.81 -2.71 -12.48
N ALA A 226 8.18 -3.00 -13.60
CA ALA A 226 7.11 -4.00 -13.66
C ALA A 226 7.09 -4.70 -15.02
N GLU A 227 6.53 -5.89 -15.01
CA GLU A 227 6.10 -6.65 -16.17
C GLU A 227 4.65 -6.26 -16.48
N PHE A 228 4.39 -5.93 -17.74
CA PHE A 228 3.07 -5.54 -18.22
C PHE A 228 2.69 -6.43 -19.40
N GLU A 229 1.56 -7.11 -19.29
CA GLU A 229 0.92 -7.74 -20.44
C GLU A 229 0.11 -6.66 -21.16
N VAL A 230 0.61 -6.20 -22.30
CA VAL A 230 0.08 -5.04 -23.02
C VAL A 230 -0.50 -5.43 -24.37
N THR A 231 -1.60 -4.79 -24.74
CA THR A 231 -2.16 -4.85 -26.09
C THR A 231 -2.35 -3.42 -26.62
N LEU A 232 -1.71 -3.13 -27.76
CA LEU A 232 -1.97 -1.93 -28.54
C LEU A 232 -3.24 -2.18 -29.36
N LEU A 233 -4.30 -1.43 -29.05
CA LEU A 233 -5.53 -1.53 -29.83
C LEU A 233 -5.35 -0.87 -31.21
N PRO A 234 -5.81 -1.51 -32.30
CA PRO A 234 -5.94 -0.83 -33.57
C PRO A 234 -7.02 0.25 -33.43
N TRP A 235 -6.57 1.51 -33.45
CA TRP A 235 -7.33 2.75 -33.72
C TRP A 235 -7.78 3.63 -32.54
N ALA A 236 -6.86 4.53 -32.14
CA ALA A 236 -7.20 5.88 -31.66
C ALA A 236 -7.90 6.75 -32.74
N ALA A 237 -8.05 6.27 -33.98
CA ALA A 237 -8.77 6.97 -35.05
C ALA A 237 -10.30 6.87 -34.91
N GLU A 238 -10.83 5.85 -34.21
CA GLU A 238 -12.28 5.74 -33.94
C GLU A 238 -12.71 6.64 -32.77
N ILE A 239 -11.82 6.90 -31.82
CA ILE A 239 -12.01 7.91 -30.76
C ILE A 239 -12.11 9.32 -31.38
N ALA A 240 -11.44 9.57 -32.52
CA ALA A 240 -11.50 10.82 -33.27
C ALA A 240 -12.79 11.02 -34.08
N ALA A 241 -13.68 10.02 -34.17
CA ALA A 241 -15.00 10.15 -34.79
C ALA A 241 -16.03 10.89 -33.91
N GLY A 242 -15.65 11.34 -32.70
CA GLY A 242 -16.36 12.41 -32.00
C GLY A 242 -16.93 12.09 -30.61
N GLU A 243 -16.49 11.03 -29.92
CA GLU A 243 -16.96 10.72 -28.56
C GLU A 243 -15.93 10.93 -27.44
N PHE A 244 -14.81 11.59 -27.69
CA PHE A 244 -13.81 11.91 -26.65
C PHE A 244 -13.45 13.39 -26.64
N VAL A 245 -14.19 14.17 -25.87
CA VAL A 245 -13.98 15.61 -25.71
C VAL A 245 -13.05 15.87 -24.52
N GLY A 246 -11.74 16.04 -24.78
CA GLY A 246 -10.82 16.46 -23.72
C GLY A 246 -9.31 16.37 -23.99
N ARG A 247 -8.81 17.12 -24.99
CA ARG A 247 -7.43 17.69 -25.09
C ARG A 247 -6.21 16.83 -24.70
N GLU A 248 -5.58 16.22 -25.71
CA GLU A 248 -4.16 16.24 -26.14
C GLU A 248 -3.94 15.03 -27.08
N ALA A 249 -3.40 15.24 -28.29
CA ALA A 249 -3.29 14.22 -29.34
C ALA A 249 -2.31 13.06 -28.98
N PRO A 250 -2.36 11.90 -29.66
CA PRO A 250 -2.39 10.60 -29.00
C PRO A 250 -0.98 10.11 -28.68
N LEU A 251 -0.59 10.19 -27.40
CA LEU A 251 0.32 9.18 -26.90
C LEU A 251 -0.42 7.85 -26.99
N GLU A 252 0.07 6.97 -27.85
CA GLU A 252 -0.49 5.64 -28.12
C GLU A 252 -0.95 4.96 -26.84
N GLU A 253 -2.26 4.75 -26.72
CA GLU A 253 -2.88 4.12 -25.55
C GLU A 253 -2.88 2.61 -25.78
N ALA A 254 -2.12 1.90 -24.94
CA ALA A 254 -2.25 0.46 -24.78
C ALA A 254 -3.11 0.15 -23.57
N TRP A 255 -3.67 -1.05 -23.56
CA TRP A 255 -4.35 -1.62 -22.40
C TRP A 255 -3.43 -2.63 -21.76
N ALA A 256 -3.24 -2.54 -20.44
CA ALA A 256 -2.69 -3.65 -19.68
C ALA A 256 -3.81 -4.67 -19.41
N SER A 257 -3.52 -5.95 -19.56
CA SER A 257 -4.35 -7.06 -19.07
C SER A 257 -3.80 -7.71 -17.80
N ALA A 258 -2.51 -7.51 -17.51
CA ALA A 258 -1.88 -7.91 -16.25
C ALA A 258 -0.67 -7.02 -15.94
N VAL A 259 -0.43 -6.76 -14.65
CA VAL A 259 0.75 -6.04 -14.16
C VAL A 259 1.40 -6.81 -13.01
N ARG A 260 2.72 -7.01 -13.07
CA ARG A 260 3.51 -7.66 -12.01
C ARG A 260 4.73 -6.83 -11.66
N PRO A 261 5.02 -6.55 -10.39
CA PRO A 261 6.23 -5.84 -10.01
C PRO A 261 7.48 -6.68 -10.36
N LEU A 262 8.56 -6.01 -10.77
CA LEU A 262 9.88 -6.62 -10.93
C LEU A 262 10.74 -6.27 -9.72
N PRO A 263 11.49 -7.22 -9.12
CA PRO A 263 12.37 -6.95 -7.99
C PRO A 263 13.38 -5.86 -8.37
N GLY A 264 13.56 -4.93 -7.42
CA GLY A 264 14.48 -3.79 -7.51
C GLY A 264 15.95 -4.17 -7.52
#